data_AF-A0A103YC95-F1
#
_entry.id   AF-A0A103YC95-F1
#
_cell.length_a   1.000
_cell.length_b   1.000
_cell.length_c   1.000
_cell.angle_alpha   90.00
_cell.angle_beta   90.00
_cell.angle_gamma   90.00
#
_symmetry.space_group_name_H-M   'P 1'
#
loop_
_entity.id
_entity.type
_entity.pdbx_description
1 polymer ?
#
loop_
_entity_poly.entity_id
_entity_poly.type
_entity_poly.pdbx_seq_one_letter_code
_entity_poly.pdbx_strand_id
1 'polypeptide(L)'
;MRSDKKKRTSQTTTGHTRARNCKAKTMNPRGKGKRRSSSSSPTRNHRRTTTSSGVPLITPSATLLDTELVTEDDDLAYFRDLTISPPDKFSNPRSFPYSVKQQCWEKAEKIKGRDPDRWRRDPLGNTIFRKLVGCPGCLCHDYDHIVPYSKGGKSTLENCQVLQATVNRSKGNRTEMSRADLIQKSSYCRVSGRDMDLLELSAYGNVRRGQDSGGCSMQ
;
A
#
# COMPACT_ATOMS: atom_id res chain seq x y z
N MET A 1 14.89 73.04 -24.18
CA MET A 1 14.76 72.36 -22.88
C MET A 1 13.30 71.96 -22.71
N ARG A 2 13.03 70.66 -22.63
CA ARG A 2 11.69 70.06 -22.58
C ARG A 2 11.17 70.08 -21.15
N SER A 3 9.93 70.52 -20.96
CA SER A 3 9.11 70.18 -19.79
C SER A 3 7.67 70.46 -20.15
N ASP A 4 6.86 69.41 -20.35
CA ASP A 4 5.43 69.52 -20.13
C ASP A 4 4.80 68.19 -19.71
N LYS A 5 3.99 68.33 -18.67
CA LYS A 5 3.49 67.31 -17.74
C LYS A 5 2.57 66.28 -18.40
N LYS A 6 2.92 65.01 -18.28
CA LYS A 6 2.00 63.88 -18.51
C LYS A 6 1.13 63.63 -17.27
N LYS A 7 -0.17 63.92 -17.42
CA LYS A 7 -1.27 63.64 -16.48
C LYS A 7 -1.47 62.12 -16.39
N ARG A 8 -1.25 61.51 -15.22
CA ARG A 8 -1.51 60.09 -14.96
C ARG A 8 -2.71 59.99 -14.02
N THR A 9 -3.83 59.54 -14.56
CA THR A 9 -5.08 59.27 -13.86
C THR A 9 -4.96 57.99 -13.04
N SER A 10 -5.19 58.13 -11.74
CA SER A 10 -5.40 57.07 -10.76
C SER A 10 -6.82 56.51 -10.88
N GLN A 11 -6.95 55.22 -11.18
CA GLN A 11 -8.23 54.50 -11.07
C GLN A 11 -8.24 53.59 -9.85
N THR A 12 -9.39 53.66 -9.21
CA THR A 12 -9.71 53.30 -7.84
C THR A 12 -10.01 51.81 -7.69
N THR A 13 -9.55 51.27 -6.58
CA THR A 13 -9.87 49.95 -6.03
C THR A 13 -11.37 49.81 -5.76
N THR A 14 -11.98 48.70 -6.20
CA THR A 14 -13.20 48.17 -5.57
C THR A 14 -13.13 46.64 -5.52
N GLY A 15 -12.86 46.13 -4.32
CA GLY A 15 -13.02 44.72 -3.98
C GLY A 15 -14.49 44.40 -3.74
N HIS A 16 -14.97 43.33 -4.34
CA HIS A 16 -16.26 42.74 -4.02
C HIS A 16 -16.07 41.33 -3.47
N THR A 17 -16.00 41.29 -2.14
CA THR A 17 -16.08 40.11 -1.30
C THR A 17 -17.52 39.59 -1.35
N ARG A 18 -17.78 38.51 -2.09
CA ARG A 18 -19.11 37.86 -2.06
C ARG A 18 -19.12 36.79 -0.97
N ALA A 19 -19.90 37.07 0.06
CA ALA A 19 -20.06 36.27 1.27
C ALA A 19 -20.74 34.92 0.99
N ARG A 20 -20.33 33.94 1.80
CA ARG A 20 -20.81 32.56 1.87
C ARG A 20 -22.29 32.54 2.28
N ASN A 21 -23.08 31.68 1.64
CA ASN A 21 -24.42 31.32 2.13
C ASN A 21 -24.49 29.81 2.31
N CYS A 22 -24.11 29.33 3.50
CA CYS A 22 -24.29 27.95 3.91
C CYS A 22 -25.59 27.86 4.73
N LYS A 23 -26.68 27.42 4.10
CA LYS A 23 -27.89 27.04 4.82
C LYS A 23 -27.64 25.71 5.56
N ALA A 24 -27.47 25.79 6.87
CA ALA A 24 -27.58 24.65 7.77
C ALA A 24 -29.04 24.19 7.81
N LYS A 25 -29.29 22.92 7.47
CA LYS A 25 -30.57 22.25 7.80
C LYS A 25 -30.36 21.39 9.03
N THR A 26 -31.17 21.72 10.02
CA THR A 26 -31.27 21.22 11.38
C THR A 26 -31.55 19.71 11.42
N MET A 27 -30.79 18.98 12.24
CA MET A 27 -31.11 17.62 12.67
C MET A 27 -32.14 17.67 13.80
N ASN A 28 -33.13 16.78 13.78
CA ASN A 28 -34.07 16.58 14.88
C ASN A 28 -34.02 15.11 15.35
N PRO A 29 -33.55 14.80 16.56
CA PRO A 29 -33.61 13.45 17.12
C PRO A 29 -34.65 13.38 18.24
N ARG A 30 -35.60 12.44 18.17
CA ARG A 30 -36.30 11.91 19.35
C ARG A 30 -37.17 10.70 18.98
N GLY A 31 -36.86 9.57 19.61
CA GLY A 31 -37.66 8.36 19.61
C GLY A 31 -37.04 7.34 20.56
N LYS A 32 -37.47 7.39 21.82
CA LYS A 32 -36.90 6.64 22.96
C LYS A 32 -37.39 5.19 22.98
N GLY A 33 -36.48 4.29 23.35
CA GLY A 33 -36.70 3.42 24.51
C GLY A 33 -37.02 1.95 24.24
N LYS A 34 -36.10 1.06 24.66
CA LYS A 34 -36.43 -0.05 25.59
C LYS A 34 -35.16 -0.62 26.21
N ARG A 35 -35.13 -0.61 27.54
CA ARG A 35 -34.14 -1.25 28.43
C ARG A 35 -34.46 -2.75 28.57
N ARG A 36 -33.43 -3.59 28.74
CA ARG A 36 -33.35 -4.86 29.51
C ARG A 36 -31.97 -5.49 29.22
N SER A 37 -30.96 -5.32 30.08
CA SER A 37 -30.59 -6.11 31.27
C SER A 37 -30.19 -7.58 30.99
N SER A 38 -29.01 -7.92 31.56
CA SER A 38 -28.53 -9.21 32.09
C SER A 38 -28.07 -10.34 31.14
N SER A 39 -26.74 -10.54 31.17
CA SER A 39 -26.00 -11.81 31.41
C SER A 39 -26.46 -13.11 30.76
N SER A 40 -25.56 -13.78 30.02
CA SER A 40 -24.78 -14.93 30.52
C SER A 40 -24.20 -15.73 29.35
N SER A 41 -22.91 -16.04 29.46
CA SER A 41 -22.18 -16.96 28.57
C SER A 41 -22.72 -18.38 28.73
N PRO A 42 -22.85 -19.17 27.64
CA PRO A 42 -23.07 -20.60 27.78
C PRO A 42 -21.73 -21.32 27.94
N THR A 43 -21.43 -21.72 29.17
CA THR A 43 -20.55 -22.86 29.46
C THR A 43 -21.35 -24.14 29.24
N ARG A 44 -20.80 -25.11 28.51
CA ARG A 44 -21.31 -26.49 28.55
C ARG A 44 -20.17 -27.48 28.61
N ASN A 45 -20.11 -28.11 29.77
CA ASN A 45 -19.19 -29.16 30.20
C ASN A 45 -19.37 -30.48 29.44
N HIS A 46 -18.21 -31.13 29.28
CA HIS A 46 -17.90 -32.56 29.41
C HIS A 46 -18.96 -33.62 29.02
N ARG A 47 -18.59 -34.42 28.01
CA ARG A 47 -18.84 -35.87 28.03
C ARG A 47 -17.51 -36.62 27.96
N ARG A 48 -17.24 -37.41 28.99
CA ARG A 48 -16.17 -38.41 29.10
C ARG A 48 -16.44 -39.56 28.12
N THR A 49 -15.41 -39.97 27.40
CA THR A 49 -15.19 -41.36 26.99
C THR A 49 -13.73 -41.70 27.28
N THR A 50 -13.56 -42.62 28.21
CA THR A 50 -12.32 -43.30 28.58
C THR A 50 -12.03 -44.41 27.57
N THR A 51 -10.78 -44.49 27.08
CA THR A 51 -9.99 -45.74 26.92
C THR A 51 -8.62 -45.40 26.32
N SER A 52 -7.60 -45.54 27.17
CA SER A 52 -6.26 -46.09 26.93
C SER A 52 -5.69 -46.15 25.50
N SER A 53 -4.52 -45.52 25.28
CA SER A 53 -3.24 -46.22 25.05
C SER A 53 -2.12 -45.26 24.61
N GLY A 54 -1.05 -45.19 25.41
CA GLY A 54 0.36 -45.13 24.95
C GLY A 54 0.88 -43.85 24.30
N VAL A 55 1.57 -43.02 25.09
CA VAL A 55 2.54 -42.00 24.61
C VAL A 55 3.93 -42.63 24.58
N PRO A 56 4.78 -42.35 23.59
CA PRO A 56 6.21 -42.28 23.83
C PRO A 56 6.68 -40.82 23.79
N LEU A 57 7.14 -40.38 24.96
CA LEU A 57 7.84 -39.13 25.21
C LEU A 57 9.28 -39.31 24.70
N ILE A 58 9.71 -38.54 23.69
CA ILE A 58 11.09 -38.58 23.22
C ILE A 58 11.86 -37.49 23.96
N THR A 59 12.55 -37.90 25.01
CA THR A 59 13.60 -37.13 25.70
C THR A 59 14.89 -37.27 24.89
N PRO A 60 15.60 -36.19 24.50
CA PRO A 60 16.98 -36.36 24.03
C PRO A 60 17.90 -36.45 25.26
N SER A 61 18.33 -37.67 25.58
CA SER A 61 19.50 -37.87 26.46
C SER A 61 20.77 -37.52 25.68
N ALA A 62 21.53 -36.57 26.19
CA ALA A 62 22.85 -36.23 25.65
C ALA A 62 23.85 -37.33 26.02
N THR A 63 24.21 -38.14 25.04
CA THR A 63 25.42 -38.98 25.08
C THR A 63 26.46 -38.34 24.19
N LEU A 64 27.53 -37.83 24.81
CA LEU A 64 28.76 -37.45 24.13
C LEU A 64 29.38 -38.70 23.50
N LEU A 65 29.27 -38.80 22.18
CA LEU A 65 30.15 -39.64 21.38
C LEU A 65 31.00 -38.71 20.53
N ASP A 66 32.28 -38.76 20.84
CA ASP A 66 33.39 -38.27 20.04
C ASP A 66 33.26 -38.89 18.64
N THR A 67 33.05 -38.08 17.61
CA THR A 67 33.05 -38.54 16.23
C THR A 67 33.80 -37.51 15.41
N GLU A 68 34.89 -38.00 14.84
CA GLU A 68 35.94 -37.24 14.21
C GLU A 68 35.47 -36.49 12.96
N LEU A 69 36.21 -35.40 12.71
CA LEU A 69 36.16 -34.55 11.53
C LEU A 69 36.32 -35.36 10.24
N VAL A 70 35.28 -35.38 9.39
CA VAL A 70 35.38 -35.89 8.02
C VAL A 70 34.72 -34.89 7.05
N THR A 71 35.62 -34.13 6.42
CA THR A 71 35.59 -33.50 5.08
C THR A 71 34.34 -32.75 4.62
N GLU A 72 34.57 -31.44 4.47
CA GLU A 72 33.74 -30.38 3.93
C GLU A 72 33.69 -30.48 2.40
N ASP A 73 32.76 -31.26 1.82
CA ASP A 73 32.53 -31.24 0.36
C ASP A 73 31.08 -31.61 -0.09
N ASP A 74 30.19 -32.07 0.79
CA ASP A 74 28.86 -32.58 0.38
C ASP A 74 27.71 -31.54 0.45
N ASP A 75 27.87 -30.45 1.21
CA ASP A 75 26.81 -29.44 1.37
C ASP A 75 26.60 -28.54 0.13
N LEU A 76 27.58 -28.47 -0.79
CA LEU A 76 27.45 -27.65 -2.01
C LEU A 76 26.64 -28.33 -3.13
N ALA A 77 26.44 -29.64 -3.05
CA ALA A 77 25.63 -30.37 -4.02
C ALA A 77 24.13 -30.13 -3.80
N TYR A 78 23.70 -29.91 -2.56
CA TYR A 78 22.28 -29.71 -2.21
C TYR A 78 21.77 -28.30 -2.58
N PHE A 79 22.64 -27.29 -2.63
CA PHE A 79 22.28 -25.95 -3.14
C PHE A 79 22.25 -25.86 -4.67
N ARG A 80 22.91 -26.80 -5.38
CA ARG A 80 22.96 -26.81 -6.84
C ARG A 80 21.70 -27.41 -7.47
N ASP A 81 20.92 -28.20 -6.72
CA ASP A 81 19.69 -28.84 -7.22
C ASP A 81 18.43 -27.96 -7.08
N LEU A 82 18.58 -26.73 -6.56
CA LEU A 82 17.62 -25.64 -6.76
C LEU A 82 17.79 -24.94 -8.12
N THR A 83 18.39 -25.63 -9.11
CA THR A 83 18.35 -25.21 -10.51
C THR A 83 16.91 -24.94 -10.92
N ILE A 84 16.63 -23.65 -11.12
CA ILE A 84 15.36 -23.09 -11.54
C ILE A 84 14.88 -23.83 -12.79
N SER A 85 13.96 -24.77 -12.58
CA SER A 85 13.15 -25.38 -13.63
C SER A 85 12.48 -24.26 -14.46
N PRO A 86 12.33 -24.40 -15.78
CA PRO A 86 11.91 -23.34 -16.68
C PRO A 86 10.64 -22.60 -16.18
N PRO A 87 10.57 -21.26 -16.30
CA PRO A 87 9.62 -20.39 -15.58
C PRO A 87 8.15 -20.47 -16.02
N ASP A 88 7.71 -21.54 -16.69
CA ASP A 88 6.53 -21.45 -17.57
C ASP A 88 5.35 -22.38 -17.24
N LYS A 89 5.29 -23.04 -16.08
CA LYS A 89 4.14 -23.91 -15.74
C LYS A 89 3.36 -23.59 -14.46
N PHE A 90 3.86 -22.73 -13.59
CA PHE A 90 3.19 -22.41 -12.31
C PHE A 90 2.82 -20.94 -12.13
N SER A 91 3.18 -20.06 -13.07
CA SER A 91 2.74 -18.66 -13.00
C SER A 91 1.33 -18.56 -13.59
N ASN A 92 0.36 -18.09 -12.79
CA ASN A 92 -0.96 -17.77 -13.31
C ASN A 92 -0.78 -16.71 -14.41
N PRO A 93 -1.23 -16.95 -15.66
CA PRO A 93 -0.98 -16.03 -16.78
C PRO A 93 -1.60 -14.65 -16.54
N ARG A 94 -2.60 -14.57 -15.66
CA ARG A 94 -3.22 -13.31 -15.24
C ARG A 94 -2.37 -12.51 -14.27
N SER A 95 -1.48 -13.14 -13.51
CA SER A 95 -0.65 -12.45 -12.52
C SER A 95 0.63 -11.90 -13.16
N PHE A 96 1.04 -10.70 -12.77
CA PHE A 96 2.34 -10.17 -13.19
C PHE A 96 3.49 -10.97 -12.53
N PRO A 97 4.51 -11.40 -13.28
CA PRO A 97 5.71 -11.98 -12.70
C PRO A 97 6.44 -10.96 -11.83
N TYR A 98 7.25 -11.44 -10.89
CA TYR A 98 7.91 -10.60 -9.89
C TYR A 98 8.79 -9.49 -10.53
N SER A 99 9.56 -9.85 -11.56
CA SER A 99 10.39 -8.89 -12.31
C SER A 99 9.58 -7.73 -12.89
N VAL A 100 8.39 -8.02 -13.44
CA VAL A 100 7.48 -6.99 -13.97
C VAL A 100 6.90 -6.15 -12.85
N LYS A 101 6.54 -6.72 -11.70
CA LYS A 101 6.05 -5.95 -10.54
C LYS A 101 7.11 -4.96 -10.05
N GLN A 102 8.37 -5.38 -9.96
CA GLN A 102 9.48 -4.53 -9.57
C GLN A 102 9.64 -3.35 -10.54
N GLN A 103 9.73 -3.62 -11.85
CA GLN A 103 9.84 -2.58 -12.87
C GLN A 103 8.60 -1.66 -12.91
N CYS A 104 7.42 -2.20 -12.63
CA CYS A 104 6.17 -1.46 -12.54
C CYS A 104 6.15 -0.50 -11.34
N TRP A 105 6.73 -0.89 -10.21
CA TRP A 105 6.97 0.01 -9.08
C TRP A 105 7.95 1.12 -9.44
N GLU A 106 9.04 0.78 -10.14
CA GLU A 106 10.05 1.75 -10.57
C GLU A 106 9.50 2.79 -11.54
N LYS A 107 8.55 2.37 -12.40
CA LYS A 107 7.81 3.22 -13.34
C LYS A 107 6.86 4.21 -12.65
N ALA A 108 6.37 3.90 -11.44
CA ALA A 108 5.42 4.76 -10.73
C ALA A 108 6.05 6.11 -10.34
N GLU A 109 5.22 7.14 -10.14
CA GLU A 109 5.70 8.50 -9.85
C GLU A 109 6.43 8.54 -8.49
N LYS A 110 7.59 9.20 -8.45
CA LYS A 110 8.41 9.36 -7.23
C LYS A 110 7.89 10.52 -6.37
N ILE A 111 7.91 10.35 -5.05
CA ILE A 111 7.56 11.44 -4.12
C ILE A 111 8.84 12.22 -3.75
N LYS A 112 8.83 13.52 -4.00
CA LYS A 112 9.96 14.42 -3.65
C LYS A 112 10.26 14.35 -2.15
N GLY A 113 11.54 14.27 -1.80
CA GLY A 113 12.02 14.16 -0.41
C GLY A 113 11.72 12.84 0.30
N ARG A 114 11.32 11.80 -0.45
CA ARG A 114 11.05 10.46 0.08
C ARG A 114 11.83 9.41 -0.69
N ASP A 115 12.11 8.30 -0.02
CA ASP A 115 12.77 7.16 -0.63
C ASP A 115 11.85 6.53 -1.71
N PRO A 116 12.26 6.54 -3.00
CA PRO A 116 11.47 5.99 -4.10
C PRO A 116 11.30 4.46 -4.02
N ASP A 117 12.11 3.75 -3.24
CA ASP A 117 11.96 2.30 -3.07
C ASP A 117 10.79 1.96 -2.14
N ARG A 118 10.43 2.90 -1.25
CA ARG A 118 9.42 2.75 -0.20
C ARG A 118 8.13 3.48 -0.52
N TRP A 119 8.25 4.66 -1.14
CA TRP A 119 7.15 5.59 -1.37
C TRP A 119 6.98 5.89 -2.86
N ARG A 120 5.74 5.78 -3.36
CA ARG A 120 5.37 6.16 -4.72
C ARG A 120 4.02 6.87 -4.75
N ARG A 121 3.72 7.50 -5.89
CA ARG A 121 2.38 7.95 -6.26
C ARG A 121 1.82 7.05 -7.35
N ASP A 122 0.56 6.68 -7.18
CA ASP A 122 -0.19 6.03 -8.24
C ASP A 122 -0.48 7.01 -9.39
N PRO A 123 -0.95 6.55 -10.56
CA PRO A 123 -1.27 7.42 -11.69
C PRO A 123 -2.31 8.50 -11.38
N LEU A 124 -3.10 8.36 -10.30
CA LEU A 124 -4.13 9.30 -9.86
C LEU A 124 -3.60 10.33 -8.85
N GLY A 125 -2.35 10.19 -8.42
CA GLY A 125 -1.67 11.06 -7.45
C GLY A 125 -1.82 10.62 -5.98
N ASN A 126 -2.46 9.48 -5.71
CA ASN A 126 -2.56 8.94 -4.36
C ASN A 126 -1.20 8.43 -3.90
N THR A 127 -0.87 8.69 -2.62
CA THR A 127 0.37 8.18 -2.01
C THR A 127 0.19 6.72 -1.63
N ILE A 128 1.16 5.89 -2.01
CA ILE A 128 1.15 4.46 -1.76
C ILE A 128 2.48 4.02 -1.13
N PHE A 129 2.40 2.98 -0.31
CA PHE A 129 3.53 2.48 0.46
C PHE A 129 3.89 1.04 0.07
N ARG A 130 5.17 0.78 -0.16
CA ARG A 130 5.67 -0.46 -0.78
C ARG A 130 5.30 -1.72 -0.01
N LYS A 131 5.25 -1.68 1.32
CA LYS A 131 4.93 -2.84 2.16
C LYS A 131 3.43 -3.18 2.19
N LEU A 132 2.56 -2.24 1.82
CA LEU A 132 1.11 -2.40 1.92
C LEU A 132 0.52 -2.85 0.58
N VAL A 133 0.56 -4.15 0.33
CA VAL A 133 0.01 -4.77 -0.90
C VAL A 133 -1.30 -5.49 -0.57
N GLY A 134 -2.34 -5.34 -1.39
CA GLY A 134 -3.58 -6.14 -1.28
C GLY A 134 -4.54 -5.78 -0.14
N CYS A 135 -4.20 -4.85 0.73
CA CYS A 135 -5.06 -4.42 1.84
C CYS A 135 -6.07 -3.32 1.44
N PRO A 136 -7.19 -3.16 2.16
CA PRO A 136 -8.21 -2.14 1.86
C PRO A 136 -7.87 -0.72 2.37
N GLY A 137 -6.63 -0.48 2.83
CA GLY A 137 -6.21 0.81 3.35
C GLY A 137 -5.91 1.85 2.26
N CYS A 138 -5.93 3.12 2.62
CA CYS A 138 -5.67 4.21 1.67
C CYS A 138 -4.21 4.32 1.18
N LEU A 139 -3.26 3.72 1.88
CA LEU A 139 -1.86 3.64 1.41
C LEU A 139 -1.55 2.31 0.74
N CYS A 140 -2.52 1.39 0.71
CA CYS A 140 -2.38 0.09 0.11
C CYS A 140 -2.48 0.18 -1.41
N HIS A 141 -1.71 -0.64 -2.10
CA HIS A 141 -1.70 -0.72 -3.55
C HIS A 141 -1.84 -2.15 -4.04
N ASP A 142 -2.23 -2.27 -5.30
CA ASP A 142 -2.19 -3.48 -6.08
C ASP A 142 -1.47 -3.22 -7.41
N TYR A 143 -0.99 -4.30 -8.04
CA TYR A 143 -0.51 -4.27 -9.42
C TYR A 143 -1.68 -4.57 -10.34
N ASP A 144 -2.12 -3.57 -11.07
CA ASP A 144 -3.31 -3.60 -11.92
C ASP A 144 -2.91 -3.60 -13.40
N HIS A 145 -3.74 -4.24 -14.23
CA HIS A 145 -3.62 -4.14 -15.67
C HIS A 145 -4.33 -2.88 -16.15
N ILE A 146 -3.66 -2.05 -16.96
CA ILE A 146 -4.29 -0.89 -17.60
C ILE A 146 -5.50 -1.38 -18.41
N VAL A 147 -5.27 -2.36 -19.29
CA VAL A 147 -6.29 -3.14 -19.98
C VAL A 147 -6.45 -4.49 -19.28
N PRO A 148 -7.62 -4.84 -18.73
CA PRO A 148 -7.82 -6.07 -17.99
C PRO A 148 -7.58 -7.31 -18.87
N TYR A 149 -7.06 -8.38 -18.25
CA TYR A 149 -6.75 -9.64 -18.95
C TYR A 149 -7.94 -10.21 -19.75
N SER A 150 -9.16 -10.09 -19.21
CA SER A 150 -10.39 -10.55 -19.88
C SER A 150 -10.70 -9.82 -21.20
N LYS A 151 -10.02 -8.71 -21.48
CA LYS A 151 -10.12 -7.93 -22.72
C LYS A 151 -8.84 -8.03 -23.57
N GLY A 152 -8.02 -9.06 -23.35
CA GLY A 152 -6.79 -9.30 -24.11
C GLY A 152 -5.54 -8.59 -23.56
N GLY A 153 -5.63 -7.95 -22.39
CA GLY A 153 -4.48 -7.32 -21.77
C GLY A 153 -3.46 -8.33 -21.25
N LYS A 154 -2.25 -8.34 -21.82
CA LYS A 154 -1.16 -9.22 -21.39
C LYS A 154 -0.53 -8.73 -20.07
N SER A 155 0.08 -9.64 -19.31
CA SER A 155 0.80 -9.32 -18.06
C SER A 155 2.21 -8.77 -18.31
N THR A 156 2.32 -7.75 -19.16
CA THR A 156 3.59 -7.08 -19.54
C THR A 156 3.82 -5.80 -18.74
N LEU A 157 5.06 -5.28 -18.73
CA LEU A 157 5.41 -4.03 -18.05
C LEU A 157 4.58 -2.82 -18.53
N GLU A 158 4.36 -2.74 -19.84
CA GLU A 158 3.59 -1.65 -20.45
C GLU A 158 2.16 -1.62 -19.93
N ASN A 159 1.56 -2.79 -19.75
CA ASN A 159 0.20 -2.94 -19.24
C ASN A 159 0.12 -2.95 -17.70
N CYS A 160 1.23 -2.93 -16.98
CA CYS A 160 1.22 -2.88 -15.52
C CYS A 160 1.15 -1.44 -15.03
N GLN A 161 0.28 -1.18 -14.05
CA GLN A 161 0.29 0.05 -13.27
C GLN A 161 0.14 -0.27 -11.78
N VAL A 162 0.79 0.52 -10.93
CA VAL A 162 0.55 0.45 -9.49
C VAL A 162 -0.62 1.35 -9.16
N LEU A 163 -1.69 0.78 -8.61
CA LEU A 163 -2.94 1.48 -8.34
C LEU A 163 -3.36 1.27 -6.89
N GLN A 164 -3.94 2.30 -6.27
CA GLN A 164 -4.50 2.15 -4.92
C GLN A 164 -5.50 0.98 -4.89
N ALA A 165 -5.40 0.11 -3.88
CA ALA A 165 -6.17 -1.13 -3.82
C ALA A 165 -7.70 -0.90 -3.83
N THR A 166 -8.18 0.17 -3.19
CA THR A 166 -9.61 0.54 -3.19
C THR A 166 -10.09 0.97 -4.58
N VAL A 167 -9.26 1.72 -5.31
CA VAL A 167 -9.52 2.11 -6.71
C VAL A 167 -9.50 0.88 -7.61
N ASN A 168 -8.51 0.01 -7.45
CA ASN A 168 -8.38 -1.23 -8.22
C ASN A 168 -9.62 -2.12 -8.07
N ARG A 169 -10.06 -2.35 -6.82
CA ARG A 169 -11.30 -3.11 -6.53
C ARG A 169 -12.54 -2.45 -7.15
N SER A 170 -12.59 -1.12 -7.15
CA SER A 170 -13.70 -0.37 -7.74
C SER A 170 -13.67 -0.34 -9.28
N LYS A 171 -12.50 -0.55 -9.89
CA LYS A 171 -12.29 -0.69 -11.33
C LYS A 171 -12.72 -2.05 -11.83
N GLY A 172 -12.23 -3.12 -11.21
CA GLY A 172 -12.53 -4.49 -11.64
C GLY A 172 -12.17 -4.72 -13.11
N ASN A 173 -13.11 -5.22 -13.91
CA ASN A 173 -12.94 -5.49 -15.34
C ASN A 173 -13.46 -4.36 -16.26
N ARG A 174 -13.85 -3.22 -15.69
CA ARG A 174 -14.43 -2.08 -16.43
C ARG A 174 -13.31 -1.25 -17.05
N THR A 175 -13.43 -0.97 -18.34
CA THR A 175 -12.46 -0.12 -19.08
C THR A 175 -12.96 1.29 -19.36
N GLU A 176 -14.25 1.54 -19.19
CA GLU A 176 -14.88 2.81 -19.57
C GLU A 176 -14.92 3.84 -18.43
N MET A 177 -14.18 3.60 -17.33
CA MET A 177 -14.17 4.55 -16.23
C MET A 177 -13.22 5.70 -16.54
N SER A 178 -13.72 6.93 -16.45
CA SER A 178 -12.88 8.10 -16.63
C SER A 178 -11.88 8.23 -15.48
N ARG A 179 -10.79 8.95 -15.72
CA ARG A 179 -9.83 9.33 -14.66
C ARG A 179 -10.53 10.05 -13.50
N ALA A 180 -11.52 10.88 -13.79
CA ALA A 180 -12.28 11.61 -12.77
C ALA A 180 -13.09 10.65 -11.88
N ASP A 181 -13.74 9.65 -12.47
CA ASP A 181 -14.50 8.64 -11.71
C ASP A 181 -13.58 7.79 -10.82
N LEU A 182 -12.39 7.47 -11.32
CA LEU A 182 -11.37 6.76 -10.56
C LEU A 182 -10.86 7.58 -9.38
N ILE A 183 -10.64 8.89 -9.57
CA ILE A 183 -10.27 9.82 -8.49
C ILE A 183 -11.40 9.90 -7.44
N GLN A 184 -12.66 9.97 -7.86
CA GLN A 184 -13.79 10.01 -6.92
C GLN A 184 -13.89 8.73 -6.07
N LYS A 185 -13.48 7.59 -6.64
CA LYS A 185 -13.45 6.30 -5.94
C LYS A 185 -12.19 6.09 -5.10
N SER A 186 -11.20 6.98 -5.20
CA SER A 186 -9.97 6.87 -4.44
C SER A 186 -10.19 7.20 -2.97
N SER A 187 -9.44 6.53 -2.11
CA SER A 187 -9.45 6.80 -0.68
C SER A 187 -8.33 7.80 -0.38
N TYR A 188 -8.67 9.08 -0.37
CA TYR A 188 -7.66 10.11 -0.12
C TYR A 188 -7.26 10.16 1.36
N CYS A 189 -5.98 9.92 1.63
CA CYS A 189 -5.38 10.09 2.95
C CYS A 189 -4.34 11.21 2.91
N ARG A 190 -4.54 12.23 3.75
CA ARG A 190 -3.52 13.27 3.99
C ARG A 190 -2.56 12.73 5.04
N VAL A 191 -1.40 12.30 4.60
CA VAL A 191 -0.35 11.79 5.49
C VAL A 191 0.71 12.88 5.60
N SER A 192 0.95 13.36 6.83
CA SER A 192 1.97 14.38 7.06
C SER A 192 3.36 13.77 6.92
N GLY A 193 4.40 14.60 6.78
CA GLY A 193 5.77 14.09 6.71
C GLY A 193 6.16 13.23 7.92
N ARG A 194 5.67 13.58 9.11
CA ARG A 194 5.91 12.82 10.35
C ARG A 194 5.19 11.47 10.35
N ASP A 195 3.96 11.42 9.85
CA ASP A 195 3.20 10.17 9.79
C ASP A 195 3.82 9.20 8.77
N MET A 196 4.33 9.73 7.65
CA MET A 196 5.11 8.95 6.69
C MET A 196 6.36 8.36 7.37
N ASP A 197 7.06 9.15 8.20
CA ASP A 197 8.24 8.67 8.94
C ASP A 197 7.88 7.55 9.91
N LEU A 198 6.76 7.69 10.63
CA LEU A 198 6.29 6.68 11.58
C LEU A 198 5.94 5.36 10.88
N LEU A 199 5.27 5.44 9.72
CA LEU A 199 4.96 4.26 8.90
C LEU A 199 6.22 3.59 8.36
N GLU A 200 7.21 4.39 7.98
CA GLU A 200 8.47 3.89 7.48
C GLU A 200 9.31 3.23 8.58
N LEU A 201 9.40 3.88 9.74
CA LEU A 201 10.06 3.37 10.92
C LEU A 201 9.41 2.06 11.41
N SER A 202 8.08 1.99 11.45
CA SER A 202 7.37 0.78 11.87
C SER A 202 7.51 -0.39 10.89
N ALA A 203 7.62 -0.11 9.58
CA ALA A 203 7.69 -1.17 8.57
C ALA A 203 9.12 -1.60 8.18
N TYR A 204 10.11 -0.73 8.37
CA TYR A 204 11.51 -0.97 7.96
C TYR A 204 12.53 -0.80 9.09
N GLY A 205 12.14 -0.28 10.26
CA GLY A 205 13.04 -0.02 11.38
C GLY A 205 13.88 1.25 11.23
N ASN A 206 13.74 1.99 10.13
CA ASN A 206 14.45 3.25 9.89
C ASN A 206 13.71 4.15 8.90
N VAL A 207 14.14 5.41 8.80
CA VAL A 207 13.62 6.40 7.84
C VAL A 207 14.71 6.78 6.85
N ARG A 208 14.42 6.71 5.56
CA ARG A 208 15.30 7.13 4.46
C ARG A 208 14.70 8.33 3.74
N ARG A 209 15.48 9.39 3.61
CA ARG A 209 15.12 10.52 2.76
C ARG A 209 15.59 10.24 1.34
N GLY A 210 14.77 10.62 0.37
CA GLY A 210 15.23 10.68 -1.02
C GLY A 210 16.29 11.77 -1.15
N GLN A 211 17.15 11.69 -2.17
CA GLN A 211 18.05 12.80 -2.48
C GLN A 211 17.21 14.05 -2.77
N ASP A 212 17.26 15.00 -1.84
CA ASP A 212 16.68 16.31 -2.05
C ASP A 212 17.55 17.04 -3.06
N SER A 213 17.05 17.24 -4.28
CA SER A 213 17.70 18.08 -5.30
C SER A 213 17.66 19.58 -4.95
N GLY A 214 17.75 19.93 -3.67
CA GLY A 214 17.59 21.28 -3.15
C GLY A 214 18.23 21.43 -1.78
N GLY A 215 19.56 21.25 -1.72
CA GLY A 215 20.35 21.78 -0.61
C GLY A 215 20.21 23.30 -0.60
N CYS A 216 19.47 23.84 0.38
CA CYS A 216 19.62 25.23 0.74
C CYS A 216 20.89 25.32 1.62
N SER A 217 22.05 25.65 1.03
CA SER A 217 23.19 26.10 1.82
C SER A 217 22.92 27.54 2.22
N MET A 218 22.62 27.78 3.50
CA MET A 218 22.72 29.12 4.03
C MET A 218 24.21 29.41 4.26
N GLN A 219 24.75 30.37 3.51
CA GLN A 219 25.99 31.07 3.81
C GLN A 219 25.73 32.15 4.86
#